data_AF-A0A6L6PLF5-F1
#
_entry.id   AF-A0A6L6PLF5-F1
#
_cell.length_a   1.000
_cell.length_b   1.000
_cell.length_c   1.000
_cell.angle_alpha   90.00
_cell.angle_beta   90.00
_cell.angle_gamma   90.00
#
_symmetry.space_group_name_H-M   'P 1'
#
loop_
_entity.id
_entity.type
_entity.pdbx_description
1 polymer ?
#
loop_
_entity_poly.entity_id
_entity_poly.type
_entity_poly.pdbx_seq_one_letter_code
_entity_poly.pdbx_strand_id
1 'polypeptide(L)'
;MKTIQFSEIGNDLNALLECVAGIKDGLKVMRADGSAFVMMTNETYRSLRETAYLLSSPANAARLAQSLAELRAGQVSSHELIEASDSDAQSPVHK
;
A
#
# COMPACT_ATOMS: atom_id res chain seq x y z
N MET A 1 -9.29 -12.13 -0.17
CA MET A 1 -8.07 -12.90 -0.48
C MET A 1 -8.41 -14.29 -1.00
N LYS A 2 -8.06 -14.59 -2.26
CA LYS A 2 -8.24 -15.91 -2.88
C LYS A 2 -7.19 -16.89 -2.34
N THR A 3 -7.54 -18.17 -2.19
CA THR A 3 -6.60 -19.22 -1.79
C THR A 3 -6.55 -20.32 -2.85
N ILE A 4 -5.36 -20.82 -3.16
CA ILE A 4 -5.15 -21.96 -4.06
C ILE A 4 -4.13 -22.93 -3.47
N GLN A 5 -4.20 -24.20 -3.85
CA GLN A 5 -3.16 -25.17 -3.53
C GLN A 5 -2.00 -25.03 -4.52
N PHE A 6 -0.77 -25.17 -4.06
CA PHE A 6 0.43 -25.10 -4.91
C PHE A 6 0.38 -26.15 -6.03
N SER A 7 -0.19 -27.32 -5.75
CA SER A 7 -0.40 -28.39 -6.72
C SER A 7 -1.36 -28.02 -7.87
N GLU A 8 -2.28 -27.08 -7.65
CA GLU A 8 -3.26 -26.63 -8.67
C GLU A 8 -2.62 -25.71 -9.73
N ILE A 9 -1.47 -25.11 -9.42
CA ILE A 9 -0.75 -24.18 -10.31
C ILE A 9 -0.03 -24.95 -11.43
N GLY A 10 0.32 -26.23 -11.19
CA GLY A 10 1.15 -27.01 -12.09
C GLY A 10 2.51 -26.33 -12.31
N ASN A 11 2.97 -26.31 -13.57
CA ASN A 11 4.24 -25.69 -13.97
C ASN A 11 4.07 -24.32 -14.67
N ASP A 12 2.86 -23.75 -14.67
CA ASP A 12 2.57 -22.49 -15.38
C ASP A 12 2.67 -21.29 -14.43
N LEU A 13 3.89 -20.77 -14.31
CA LEU A 13 4.15 -19.56 -13.52
C LEU A 13 3.48 -18.31 -14.12
N ASN A 14 3.30 -18.25 -15.44
CA ASN A 14 2.70 -17.07 -16.08
C ASN A 14 1.22 -16.96 -15.72
N ALA A 15 0.47 -18.07 -15.79
CA ALA A 15 -0.93 -18.11 -15.37
C ALA A 15 -1.09 -17.69 -13.89
N LEU A 16 -0.14 -18.07 -13.02
CA LEU A 16 -0.13 -17.63 -11.63
C LEU A 16 0.07 -16.11 -11.49
N LEU A 17 1.02 -15.54 -12.23
CA LEU A 17 1.31 -14.11 -12.19
C LEU A 17 0.13 -13.28 -12.74
N GLU A 18 -0.52 -13.74 -13.82
CA GLU A 18 -1.74 -13.12 -14.35
C GLU A 18 -2.88 -13.16 -13.32
N CYS A 19 -3.05 -14.30 -12.64
CA CYS A 19 -4.02 -14.44 -11.56
C CYS A 19 -3.74 -13.43 -10.43
N VAL A 20 -2.48 -13.29 -10.00
CA VAL A 20 -2.08 -12.32 -8.97
C VAL A 20 -2.32 -10.88 -9.42
N ALA A 21 -2.03 -10.55 -10.69
CA ALA A 21 -2.25 -9.22 -11.23
C ALA A 21 -3.74 -8.82 -11.21
N GLY A 22 -4.65 -9.79 -11.37
CA GLY A 22 -6.09 -9.55 -11.28
C GLY A 22 -6.66 -9.44 -9.85
N ILE A 23 -5.86 -9.70 -8.81
CA ILE A 23 -6.34 -9.77 -7.42
C ILE A 23 -5.74 -8.61 -6.59
N LYS A 24 -6.60 -7.71 -6.11
CA LYS A 24 -6.17 -6.54 -5.33
C LYS A 24 -5.61 -6.87 -3.94
N ASP A 25 -6.15 -7.89 -3.28
CA ASP A 25 -5.80 -8.24 -1.88
C ASP A 25 -4.68 -9.28 -1.76
N GLY A 26 -4.03 -9.64 -2.87
CA GLY A 26 -3.10 -10.75 -2.93
C GLY A 26 -3.75 -12.15 -2.98
N LEU A 27 -2.93 -13.13 -3.32
CA LEU A 27 -3.25 -14.54 -3.49
C LEU A 27 -2.53 -15.36 -2.42
N LYS A 28 -3.29 -16.16 -1.66
CA LYS A 28 -2.74 -17.12 -0.71
C LYS A 28 -2.47 -18.45 -1.41
N VAL A 29 -1.23 -18.94 -1.30
CA VAL A 29 -0.79 -20.22 -1.88
C VAL A 29 -0.48 -21.19 -0.75
N MET A 30 -1.18 -22.30 -0.70
CA MET A 30 -1.00 -23.36 0.30
C MET A 30 -0.13 -24.48 -0.25
N ARG A 31 0.82 -25.00 0.53
CA ARG A 31 1.56 -26.22 0.20
C ARG A 31 0.93 -27.41 0.93
N ALA A 32 1.17 -28.61 0.41
CA ALA A 32 0.68 -29.86 0.99
C ALA A 32 1.22 -30.12 2.41
N ASP A 33 2.37 -29.54 2.76
CA ASP A 33 2.96 -29.59 4.10
C ASP A 33 2.27 -28.64 5.11
N GLY A 34 1.23 -27.91 4.69
CA GLY A 34 0.47 -26.98 5.52
C GLY A 34 1.05 -25.56 5.56
N SER A 35 2.22 -25.31 4.95
CA SER A 35 2.77 -23.95 4.85
C SER A 35 1.97 -23.08 3.88
N ALA A 36 1.92 -21.77 4.16
CA ALA A 36 1.15 -20.80 3.40
C ALA A 36 2.01 -19.60 3.01
N PHE A 37 1.86 -19.15 1.77
CA PHE A 37 2.54 -17.98 1.21
C PHE A 37 1.50 -16.98 0.71
N VAL A 38 1.87 -15.70 0.68
CA VAL A 38 1.05 -14.66 0.05
C VAL A 38 1.83 -14.06 -1.09
N MET A 39 1.25 -14.08 -2.28
CA MET A 39 1.76 -13.41 -3.47
C MET A 39 0.88 -12.21 -3.76
N MET A 40 1.48 -11.07 -4.09
CA MET A 40 0.76 -9.85 -4.42
C MET A 40 1.57 -9.04 -5.44
N THR A 41 0.91 -8.12 -6.12
CA THR A 41 1.60 -7.18 -7.01
C THR A 41 2.49 -6.23 -6.21
N ASN A 42 3.49 -5.64 -6.87
CA ASN A 42 4.32 -4.61 -6.24
C ASN A 42 3.48 -3.40 -5.78
N GLU A 43 2.46 -3.03 -6.57
CA GLU A 43 1.52 -1.95 -6.24
C GLU A 43 0.78 -2.23 -4.93
N THR A 44 0.14 -3.40 -4.81
CA THR A 44 -0.55 -3.81 -3.57
C THR A 44 0.39 -3.78 -2.38
N TYR A 45 1.61 -4.32 -2.52
CA TYR A 45 2.59 -4.31 -1.45
C TYR A 45 2.98 -2.88 -1.02
N ARG A 46 3.23 -1.99 -2.00
CA ARG A 46 3.57 -0.59 -1.73
C ARG A 46 2.43 0.15 -1.04
N SER A 47 1.19 -0.03 -1.49
CA SER A 47 0.02 0.59 -0.87
C SER A 47 -0.19 0.12 0.57
N LEU A 48 -0.01 -1.18 0.84
CA LEU A 48 -0.08 -1.73 2.19
C LEU A 48 1.02 -1.15 3.09
N ARG A 49 2.25 -1.12 2.60
CA ARG A 49 3.40 -0.58 3.34
C ARG A 49 3.25 0.90 3.64
N GLU A 50 2.78 1.68 2.67
CA GLU A 50 2.53 3.11 2.85
C GLU A 50 1.46 3.35 3.89
N THR A 51 0.34 2.61 3.81
CA THR A 51 -0.73 2.71 4.80
C THR A 51 -0.23 2.35 6.20
N ALA A 52 0.52 1.25 6.33
CA ALA A 52 1.11 0.84 7.61
C ALA A 52 2.09 1.92 8.14
N TYR A 53 2.89 2.52 7.26
CA TYR A 53 3.79 3.61 7.61
C TYR A 53 3.03 4.84 8.11
N LEU A 54 2.03 5.31 7.36
CA LEU A 54 1.19 6.45 7.74
C LEU A 54 0.50 6.23 9.09
N LEU A 55 0.08 5.00 9.40
CA LEU A 55 -0.60 4.66 10.64
C LEU A 55 0.33 4.27 11.80
N SER A 56 1.64 4.16 11.55
CA SER A 56 2.60 3.69 12.56
C SER A 56 2.77 4.66 13.74
N SER A 57 2.57 5.96 13.52
CA SER A 57 2.59 6.99 14.56
C SER A 57 1.16 7.30 15.01
N PRO A 58 0.83 7.13 16.31
CA PRO A 58 -0.51 7.43 16.82
C PRO A 58 -0.95 8.87 16.54
N ALA A 59 -0.02 9.83 16.64
CA ALA A 59 -0.30 11.24 16.36
C ALA A 59 -0.64 11.46 14.88
N ASN A 60 0.09 10.83 13.96
CA ASN A 60 -0.20 10.94 12.53
C ASN A 60 -1.50 10.22 12.15
N ALA A 61 -1.76 9.05 12.73
CA ALA A 61 -3.01 8.31 12.53
C ALA A 61 -4.23 9.12 12.97
N ALA A 62 -4.17 9.75 14.16
CA ALA A 62 -5.23 10.63 14.66
C ALA A 62 -5.46 11.83 13.75
N ARG A 63 -4.38 12.49 13.31
CA ARG A 63 -4.44 13.63 12.38
C ARG A 63 -5.09 13.24 11.05
N LEU A 64 -4.68 12.12 10.44
CA LEU A 64 -5.26 11.63 9.20
C LEU A 64 -6.74 11.26 9.36
N ALA A 65 -7.11 10.64 10.48
CA ALA A 65 -8.50 10.31 10.78
C ALA A 65 -9.38 11.57 10.92
N GLN A 66 -8.88 12.61 11.59
CA GLN A 66 -9.56 13.89 11.70
C GLN A 66 -9.71 14.55 10.31
N SER A 67 -8.64 14.64 9.52
CA SER A 67 -8.71 15.23 8.17
C SER A 67 -9.68 14.49 7.25
N LEU A 68 -9.77 13.15 7.36
CA LEU A 68 -10.75 12.34 6.63
C LEU A 68 -12.19 12.63 7.09
N ALA A 69 -12.42 12.88 8.38
CA ALA A 69 -13.73 13.23 8.91
C ALA A 69 -14.18 14.62 8.44
N GLU A 70 -13.29 15.61 8.49
CA GLU A 70 -13.52 16.97 7.97
C GLU A 70 -13.83 16.95 6.47
N LEU A 71 -13.04 16.20 5.68
CA LEU A 71 -13.27 16.00 4.25
C LEU A 71 -14.66 15.43 3.96
N ARG A 72 -15.07 14.38 4.69
CA ARG A 72 -16.40 13.75 4.53
C ARG A 72 -17.55 14.66 4.98
N ALA A 73 -17.30 15.53 5.94
CA ALA A 73 -18.24 16.55 6.40
C ALA A 73 -18.29 17.79 5.48
N GLY A 74 -17.48 17.84 4.42
CA GLY A 74 -17.37 19.00 3.53
C GLY A 74 -16.65 20.20 4.16
N GLN A 75 -15.97 20.02 5.29
CA GLN A 75 -15.19 21.05 5.98
C GLN A 75 -13.82 21.22 5.31
N VAL A 76 -13.83 21.58 4.04
CA VAL A 76 -12.63 21.77 3.22
C VAL A 76 -12.49 23.23 2.79
N SER A 77 -11.26 23.68 2.63
CA SER A 77 -10.95 24.98 2.02
C SER A 77 -10.02 24.76 0.84
N SER A 78 -10.33 25.42 -0.28
CA SER A 78 -9.48 25.40 -1.48
C SER A 78 -8.45 26.52 -1.37
N HIS A 79 -7.20 26.20 -1.68
CA HIS A 79 -6.10 27.15 -1.72
C HIS A 79 -5.34 26.95 -3.02
N GLU A 80 -4.83 28.04 -3.59
CA GLU A 80 -3.90 27.95 -4.72
C GLU A 80 -2.58 27.33 -4.26
N LEU A 81 -1.91 26.61 -5.16
CA LEU A 81 -0.60 26.02 -4.86
C LEU A 81 0.41 27.15 -4.65
N ILE A 82 1.05 27.18 -3.49
CA ILE A 82 2.16 28.10 -3.22
C ILE A 82 3.42 27.48 -3.87
N GLU A 83 3.95 28.15 -4.89
CA GLU A 83 5.21 27.79 -5.54
C GLU A 83 6.35 27.81 -4.51
N ALA A 84 7.17 26.76 -4.48
CA ALA A 84 8.38 26.75 -3.67
C ALA A 84 9.41 27.67 -4.35
N SER A 85 9.88 28.71 -3.65
CA SER A 85 10.98 29.53 -4.16
C SER A 85 12.27 28.70 -4.20
N ASP A 86 13.07 28.87 -5.25
CA ASP A 86 14.36 28.19 -5.48
C ASP A 86 15.40 28.36 -4.33
N SER A 87 15.10 29.17 -3.30
CA SER A 87 15.95 29.42 -2.13
C SER A 87 15.97 28.29 -1.08
N ASP A 88 15.00 27.38 -1.10
CA ASP A 88 14.84 26.40 0.00
C ASP A 88 15.54 25.05 -0.26
N ALA A 89 16.23 24.92 -1.39
CA ALA A 89 16.86 23.67 -1.85
C ALA A 89 18.33 23.46 -1.39
N GLN A 90 18.90 24.33 -0.55
CA GLN A 90 20.22 24.07 0.04
C GLN A 90 20.30 24.44 1.53
N SER A 91 20.19 23.42 2.37
CA SER A 91 20.95 23.35 3.62
C SER A 91 21.35 21.89 3.87
N PRO A 92 22.58 21.48 3.53
CA PRO A 92 23.14 20.22 3.98
C PRO A 92 23.74 20.42 5.38
N VAL A 93 23.02 20.03 6.42
CA VAL A 93 23.57 19.86 7.78
C VAL A 93 22.80 18.68 8.40
N HIS A 94 23.39 17.52 8.67
CA HIS A 94 24.37 17.33 9.74
C HIS A 94 25.40 16.23 9.44
N LYS A 95 26.58 16.46 10.04
CA LYS A 95 27.79 15.63 10.15
C LYS A 95 27.60 14.12 10.22
#